data_AF-A0A7S3M1K7-F1
#
_entry.id   AF-A0A7S3M1K7-F1
#
_cell.length_a   1.000
_cell.length_b   1.000
_cell.length_c   1.000
_cell.angle_alpha   90.00
_cell.angle_beta   90.00
_cell.angle_gamma   90.00
#
_symmetry.space_group_name_H-M   'P 1'
#
loop_
_entity.id
_entity.type
_entity.pdbx_description
1 polymer ?
#
loop_
_entity_poly.entity_id
_entity_poly.type
_entity_poly.pdbx_seq_one_letter_code
_entity_poly.pdbx_strand_id
1 'polypeptide(L)'
;HAYAQIGWPGNVGVLSGFSDQQLAISEIGVTYPDDSFGQGTDNTPPEKVYGEPWMFILRDILQFESSLEGATERIANANRTCNLIIGVGDGEENMVNGFEYSGYVSVPYNDVTLLPVNDTWHPKIDDVVYNGMDWLCPGYTGPLGEQLQKYHGSISEVNTIQNILPTVQTGDLHAVVYDLTEQLMHVSFCRKASADPSEPHYAYERQFTRLKMKDIFAQQAPVV
;
A
#
# COMPACT_ATOMS: atom_id res chain seq x y z
N HIS A 1 -17.51 -9.18 2.65
CA HIS A 1 -16.42 -9.40 3.61
C HIS A 1 -16.43 -8.30 4.65
N ALA A 2 -16.23 -8.65 5.93
CA ALA A 2 -15.89 -7.64 6.92
C ALA A 2 -14.51 -7.07 6.57
N TYR A 3 -14.33 -5.76 6.73
CA TYR A 3 -13.05 -5.12 6.50
C TYR A 3 -12.79 -4.04 7.53
N ALA A 4 -11.51 -3.76 7.74
CA ALA A 4 -11.03 -2.66 8.54
C ALA A 4 -10.27 -1.68 7.64
N GLN A 5 -10.49 -0.39 7.87
CA GLN A 5 -9.76 0.68 7.21
C GLN A 5 -9.03 1.54 8.24
N ILE A 6 -7.82 1.96 7.90
CA ILE A 6 -7.12 3.04 8.59
C ILE A 6 -7.40 4.32 7.80
N GLY A 7 -8.17 5.22 8.40
CA GLY A 7 -8.64 6.43 7.74
C GLY A 7 -8.80 7.60 8.69
N TRP A 8 -9.23 8.72 8.11
CA TRP A 8 -9.44 9.98 8.81
C TRP A 8 -10.93 10.33 8.80
N PRO A 9 -11.44 11.05 9.82
CA PRO A 9 -12.85 11.46 9.84
C PRO A 9 -13.25 12.16 8.54
N GLY A 10 -14.32 11.69 7.91
CA GLY A 10 -14.80 12.15 6.61
C GLY A 10 -14.29 11.35 5.41
N ASN A 11 -13.32 10.43 5.59
CA ASN A 11 -12.95 9.48 4.56
C ASN A 11 -13.98 8.33 4.48
N VAL A 12 -14.62 8.20 3.32
CA VAL A 12 -15.66 7.19 3.03
C VAL A 12 -15.18 6.07 2.09
N GLY A 13 -13.89 6.06 1.75
CA GLY A 13 -13.22 4.97 1.05
C GLY A 13 -11.99 4.47 1.84
N VAL A 14 -11.12 3.69 1.20
CA VAL A 14 -9.97 3.06 1.86
C VAL A 14 -8.66 3.50 1.21
N LEU A 15 -7.67 3.87 2.04
CA LEU A 15 -6.27 4.12 1.66
C LEU A 15 -5.38 2.92 2.04
N SER A 16 -5.57 2.46 3.28
CA SER A 16 -4.87 1.33 3.88
C SER A 16 -5.91 0.50 4.62
N GLY A 17 -5.97 -0.80 4.34
CA GLY A 17 -6.97 -1.67 4.97
C GLY A 17 -6.69 -3.15 4.78
N PHE A 18 -7.49 -3.94 5.49
CA PHE A 18 -7.39 -5.39 5.59
C PHE A 18 -8.81 -5.98 5.66
N SER A 19 -9.08 -7.09 4.99
CA SER A 19 -10.38 -7.80 5.01
C SER A 19 -10.31 -9.14 5.76
N ASP A 20 -11.48 -9.67 6.14
CA ASP A 20 -11.60 -11.01 6.72
C ASP A 20 -11.25 -12.15 5.74
N GLN A 21 -10.97 -11.83 4.47
CA GLN A 21 -10.42 -12.74 3.45
C GLN A 21 -8.88 -12.70 3.38
N GLN A 22 -8.21 -12.08 4.36
CA GLN A 22 -6.75 -11.91 4.39
C GLN A 22 -6.19 -11.12 3.19
N LEU A 23 -7.02 -10.28 2.56
CA LEU A 23 -6.58 -9.29 1.60
C LEU A 23 -6.19 -8.02 2.32
N ALA A 24 -5.07 -7.41 1.94
CA ALA A 24 -4.72 -6.07 2.37
C ALA A 24 -4.35 -5.19 1.20
N ILE A 25 -4.64 -3.89 1.34
CA ILE A 25 -4.36 -2.89 0.32
C ILE A 25 -3.52 -1.75 0.89
N SER A 26 -2.66 -1.21 0.03
CA SER A 26 -1.95 0.05 0.20
C SER A 26 -1.88 0.77 -1.14
N GLU A 27 -1.71 2.08 -1.10
CA GLU A 27 -1.60 2.92 -2.29
C GLU A 27 -0.54 3.99 -2.09
N ILE A 28 -0.02 4.49 -3.20
CA ILE A 28 0.65 5.78 -3.22
C ILE A 28 0.32 6.52 -4.53
N GLY A 29 0.05 7.82 -4.41
CA GLY A 29 -0.12 8.70 -5.56
C GLY A 29 1.19 8.87 -6.33
N VAL A 30 1.08 8.93 -7.66
CA VAL A 30 2.24 9.08 -8.55
C VAL A 30 2.28 10.51 -9.09
N THR A 31 3.28 11.28 -8.63
CA THR A 31 3.55 12.64 -9.10
C THR A 31 4.54 12.64 -10.26
N TYR A 32 5.42 11.63 -10.32
CA TYR A 32 6.46 11.51 -11.35
C TYR A 32 6.25 10.23 -12.18
N PRO A 33 5.18 10.15 -12.99
CA PRO A 33 4.98 9.05 -13.91
C PRO A 33 5.98 9.10 -15.06
N ASP A 34 6.22 7.96 -15.70
CA ASP A 34 6.75 7.89 -17.06
C ASP A 34 5.64 7.58 -18.07
N ASP A 35 6.01 7.45 -19.34
CA ASP A 35 5.04 7.25 -20.42
C ASP A 35 4.28 5.91 -20.32
N SER A 36 4.72 4.96 -19.48
CA SER A 36 4.01 3.68 -19.34
C SER A 36 2.64 3.83 -18.67
N PHE A 37 2.43 4.89 -17.88
CA PHE A 37 1.11 5.20 -17.31
C PHE A 37 0.09 5.57 -18.41
N GLY A 38 0.54 5.93 -19.61
CA GLY A 38 -0.35 6.32 -20.71
C GLY A 38 -1.13 7.61 -20.45
N GLN A 39 -0.80 8.36 -19.40
CA GLN A 39 -1.33 9.69 -19.11
C GLN A 39 -0.42 10.50 -18.17
N GLY A 40 -0.54 11.82 -18.22
CA GLY A 40 0.07 12.72 -17.24
C GLY A 40 1.54 13.09 -17.52
N THR A 41 2.06 12.75 -18.70
CA THR A 41 3.40 13.16 -19.18
C THR A 41 3.29 14.05 -20.42
N ASP A 42 4.40 14.64 -20.87
CA ASP A 42 4.44 15.47 -22.08
C ASP A 42 4.11 14.68 -23.37
N ASN A 43 4.28 13.34 -23.36
CA ASN A 43 4.04 12.47 -24.51
C ASN A 43 2.70 11.73 -24.45
N THR A 44 1.90 11.93 -23.40
CA THR A 44 0.65 11.21 -23.17
C THR A 44 -0.53 12.18 -23.00
N PRO A 45 -1.78 11.72 -23.15
CA PRO A 45 -2.95 12.53 -22.83
C PRO A 45 -2.95 13.00 -21.36
N PRO A 46 -3.70 14.08 -21.03
CA PRO A 46 -3.91 14.45 -19.64
C PRO A 46 -4.70 13.36 -18.88
N GLU A 47 -4.64 13.39 -17.55
CA GLU A 47 -5.43 12.50 -16.69
C GLU A 47 -6.93 12.59 -16.98
N LYS A 48 -7.64 11.47 -16.84
CA LYS A 48 -9.10 11.45 -16.96
C LYS A 48 -9.74 12.18 -15.77
N VAL A 49 -10.70 13.04 -16.06
CA VAL A 49 -11.46 13.80 -15.04
C VAL A 49 -12.81 13.17 -14.67
N TYR A 50 -13.21 12.09 -15.36
CA TYR A 50 -14.45 11.36 -15.10
C TYR A 50 -14.17 9.87 -14.90
N GLY A 51 -14.62 9.34 -13.78
CA GLY A 51 -14.51 7.93 -13.46
C GLY A 51 -14.89 7.62 -12.03
N GLU A 52 -14.55 6.42 -11.60
CA GLU A 52 -14.77 5.91 -10.26
C GLU A 52 -13.71 6.49 -9.30
N PRO A 53 -14.12 6.97 -8.10
CA PRO A 53 -13.15 7.34 -7.07
C PRO A 53 -12.29 6.14 -6.71
N TRP A 54 -10.98 6.27 -6.86
CA TRP A 54 -10.05 5.15 -6.66
C TRP A 54 -10.13 4.54 -5.25
N MET A 55 -10.38 5.37 -4.21
CA MET A 55 -10.57 4.87 -2.84
C MET A 55 -11.80 3.97 -2.69
N PHE A 56 -12.80 4.08 -3.58
CA PHE A 56 -13.95 3.18 -3.62
C PHE A 56 -13.61 1.88 -4.32
N ILE A 57 -12.76 1.89 -5.34
CA ILE A 57 -12.22 0.66 -5.95
C ILE A 57 -11.47 -0.14 -4.88
N LEU A 58 -10.59 0.50 -4.10
CA LEU A 58 -9.84 -0.16 -3.02
C LEU A 58 -10.74 -0.67 -1.89
N ARG A 59 -11.74 0.11 -1.49
CA ARG A 59 -12.76 -0.34 -0.52
C ARG A 59 -13.48 -1.58 -1.04
N ASP A 60 -13.90 -1.54 -2.29
CA ASP A 60 -14.69 -2.59 -2.91
C ASP A 60 -13.86 -3.88 -3.07
N ILE A 61 -12.53 -3.80 -3.26
CA ILE A 61 -11.63 -4.96 -3.16
C ILE A 61 -11.80 -5.62 -1.79
N LEU A 62 -11.59 -4.87 -0.71
CA LEU A 62 -11.69 -5.42 0.64
C LEU A 62 -13.09 -5.91 1.01
N GLN A 63 -14.13 -5.32 0.43
CA GLN A 63 -15.51 -5.62 0.76
C GLN A 63 -16.07 -6.81 -0.03
N PHE A 64 -15.66 -6.99 -1.28
CA PHE A 64 -16.31 -7.90 -2.23
C PHE A 64 -15.39 -8.97 -2.84
N GLU A 65 -14.07 -8.80 -2.78
CA GLU A 65 -13.13 -9.78 -3.32
C GLU A 65 -12.60 -10.73 -2.24
N SER A 66 -12.28 -11.94 -2.67
CA SER A 66 -11.75 -13.01 -1.83
C SER A 66 -10.40 -13.55 -2.31
N SER A 67 -9.80 -12.97 -3.35
CA SER A 67 -8.49 -13.37 -3.86
C SER A 67 -7.77 -12.23 -4.58
N LEU A 68 -6.47 -12.40 -4.77
CA LEU A 68 -5.64 -11.50 -5.58
C LEU A 68 -6.09 -11.43 -7.05
N GLU A 69 -6.61 -12.54 -7.61
CA GLU A 69 -7.20 -12.57 -8.95
C GLU A 69 -8.44 -11.68 -9.04
N GLY A 70 -9.40 -11.82 -8.11
CA GLY A 70 -10.60 -10.99 -8.06
C GLY A 70 -10.27 -9.50 -7.87
N ALA A 71 -9.29 -9.19 -7.01
CA ALA A 71 -8.77 -7.84 -6.87
C ALA A 71 -8.19 -7.29 -8.18
N THR A 72 -7.41 -8.11 -8.90
CA THR A 72 -6.82 -7.77 -10.20
C THR A 72 -7.90 -7.49 -11.25
N GLU A 73 -8.93 -8.33 -11.35
CA GLU A 73 -10.05 -8.14 -12.26
C GLU A 73 -10.85 -6.86 -11.93
N ARG A 74 -11.09 -6.59 -10.64
CA ARG A 74 -11.77 -5.37 -10.20
C ARG A 74 -10.99 -4.13 -10.59
N ILE A 75 -9.67 -4.11 -10.33
CA ILE A 75 -8.81 -3.00 -10.71
C ILE A 75 -8.84 -2.81 -12.22
N ALA A 76 -8.69 -3.88 -13.00
CA ALA A 76 -8.63 -3.83 -14.46
C ALA A 76 -9.93 -3.34 -15.11
N ASN A 77 -11.08 -3.69 -14.54
CA ASN A 77 -12.40 -3.33 -15.08
C ASN A 77 -12.94 -1.97 -14.61
N ALA A 78 -12.32 -1.36 -13.59
CA ALA A 78 -12.78 -0.08 -13.07
C ALA A 78 -12.55 1.08 -14.06
N ASN A 79 -13.43 2.09 -14.01
CA ASN A 79 -13.23 3.33 -14.75
C ASN A 79 -12.29 4.29 -13.99
N ARG A 80 -10.99 4.01 -14.04
CA ARG A 80 -9.92 4.70 -13.31
C ARG A 80 -9.67 6.13 -13.82
N THR A 81 -9.02 6.96 -13.00
CA THR A 81 -8.81 8.39 -13.32
C THR A 81 -7.38 8.93 -13.13
N CYS A 82 -6.72 8.58 -12.03
CA CYS A 82 -5.44 9.15 -11.62
C CYS A 82 -4.30 8.11 -11.67
N ASN A 83 -3.06 8.60 -11.61
CA ASN A 83 -1.87 7.77 -11.54
C ASN A 83 -1.60 7.33 -10.10
N LEU A 84 -1.57 6.02 -9.85
CA LEU A 84 -1.29 5.42 -8.56
C LEU A 84 -0.33 4.23 -8.72
N ILE A 85 0.33 3.90 -7.64
CA ILE A 85 0.84 2.56 -7.38
C ILE A 85 -0.07 1.94 -6.33
N ILE A 86 -0.62 0.77 -6.61
CA ILE A 86 -1.43 0.01 -5.64
C ILE A 86 -0.68 -1.25 -5.27
N GLY A 87 -0.63 -1.59 -4.00
CA GLY A 87 -0.21 -2.91 -3.52
C GLY A 87 -1.42 -3.69 -3.02
N VAL A 88 -1.59 -4.92 -3.49
CA VAL A 88 -2.58 -5.86 -2.96
C VAL A 88 -1.85 -7.13 -2.51
N GLY A 89 -1.92 -7.41 -1.21
CA GLY A 89 -1.40 -8.64 -0.62
C GLY A 89 -2.53 -9.61 -0.33
N ASP A 90 -2.26 -10.90 -0.49
CA ASP A 90 -3.15 -12.02 -0.20
C ASP A 90 -2.45 -13.03 0.70
N GLY A 91 -2.91 -13.12 1.95
CA GLY A 91 -2.34 -14.02 2.96
C GLY A 91 -2.66 -15.50 2.74
N GLU A 92 -3.73 -15.82 1.99
CA GLU A 92 -4.08 -17.21 1.69
C GLU A 92 -3.18 -17.77 0.58
N GLU A 93 -2.88 -16.94 -0.42
CA GLU A 93 -1.98 -17.30 -1.52
C GLU A 93 -0.49 -17.11 -1.16
N ASN A 94 -0.18 -16.34 -0.10
CA ASN A 94 1.16 -15.85 0.22
C ASN A 94 1.78 -15.05 -0.93
N MET A 95 0.96 -14.19 -1.55
CA MET A 95 1.34 -13.42 -2.73
C MET A 95 1.06 -11.94 -2.52
N VAL A 96 1.82 -11.11 -3.22
CA VAL A 96 1.56 -9.67 -3.33
C VAL A 96 1.78 -9.24 -4.77
N ASN A 97 0.87 -8.44 -5.30
CA ASN A 97 1.07 -7.73 -6.55
C ASN A 97 1.12 -6.22 -6.29
N GLY A 98 2.06 -5.56 -6.96
CA GLY A 98 1.97 -4.14 -7.24
C GLY A 98 1.17 -3.91 -8.53
N PHE A 99 0.59 -2.73 -8.68
CA PHE A 99 -0.17 -2.35 -9.86
C PHE A 99 0.28 -0.98 -10.32
N GLU A 100 0.68 -0.89 -11.58
CA GLU A 100 0.76 0.37 -12.30
C GLU A 100 -0.66 0.75 -12.68
N TYR A 101 -1.20 1.77 -12.02
CA TYR A 101 -2.60 2.15 -12.12
C TYR A 101 -2.71 3.54 -12.71
N SER A 102 -3.47 3.67 -13.79
CA SER A 102 -3.82 4.96 -14.38
C SER A 102 -5.23 4.95 -14.96
N GLY A 103 -5.69 6.10 -15.45
CA GLY A 103 -6.92 6.17 -16.22
C GLY A 103 -6.93 5.29 -17.48
N TYR A 104 -5.79 4.98 -18.06
CA TYR A 104 -5.68 4.21 -19.32
C TYR A 104 -4.96 2.87 -19.17
N VAL A 105 -4.20 2.68 -18.10
CA VAL A 105 -3.30 1.56 -17.88
C VAL A 105 -3.61 0.89 -16.55
N SER A 106 -3.47 -0.43 -16.54
CA SER A 106 -3.59 -1.28 -15.35
C SER A 106 -2.70 -2.49 -15.57
N VAL A 107 -1.47 -2.44 -15.08
CA VAL A 107 -0.49 -3.54 -15.23
C VAL A 107 -0.15 -4.09 -13.86
N PRO A 108 -0.60 -5.32 -13.52
CA PRO A 108 -0.11 -6.00 -12.33
C PRO A 108 1.34 -6.43 -12.53
N TYR A 109 2.14 -6.33 -11.47
CA TYR A 109 3.50 -6.84 -11.41
C TYR A 109 3.79 -7.49 -10.07
N ASN A 110 4.75 -8.42 -10.08
CA ASN A 110 5.21 -9.17 -8.92
C ASN A 110 6.73 -9.07 -8.78
N ASP A 111 7.33 -9.91 -7.95
CA ASP A 111 8.76 -9.98 -7.68
C ASP A 111 9.58 -10.36 -8.93
N VAL A 112 8.97 -11.09 -9.86
CA VAL A 112 9.58 -11.46 -11.15
C VAL A 112 9.45 -10.34 -12.18
N THR A 113 8.30 -9.67 -12.23
CA THR A 113 7.98 -8.63 -13.22
C THR A 113 8.04 -7.20 -12.67
N LEU A 114 8.75 -7.00 -11.56
CA LEU A 114 8.82 -5.75 -10.80
C LEU A 114 8.95 -4.49 -11.67
N LEU A 115 8.13 -3.48 -11.37
CA LEU A 115 8.10 -2.19 -12.06
C LEU A 115 8.24 -1.01 -11.07
N PRO A 116 8.89 0.11 -11.47
CA PRO A 116 9.57 0.31 -12.76
C PRO A 116 10.91 -0.46 -12.84
N VAL A 117 11.33 -0.88 -14.01
CA VAL A 117 12.60 -1.63 -14.14
C VAL A 117 13.79 -0.68 -14.02
N ASN A 118 14.59 -0.79 -12.96
CA ASN A 118 15.86 -0.09 -12.86
C ASN A 118 16.89 -0.78 -11.94
N ASP A 119 17.97 -1.29 -12.50
CA ASP A 119 18.96 -2.06 -11.72
C ASP A 119 19.82 -1.23 -10.74
N THR A 120 19.75 0.10 -10.79
CA THR A 120 20.60 0.97 -9.95
C THR A 120 19.91 1.48 -8.70
N TRP A 121 18.61 1.78 -8.77
CA TRP A 121 17.84 2.31 -7.65
C TRP A 121 16.52 1.58 -7.40
N HIS A 122 16.16 0.62 -8.25
CA HIS A 122 15.02 -0.28 -8.06
C HIS A 122 15.34 -1.73 -8.49
N PRO A 123 16.44 -2.32 -7.96
CA PRO A 123 16.82 -3.67 -8.32
C PRO A 123 15.77 -4.68 -7.87
N LYS A 124 15.61 -5.76 -8.65
CA LYS A 124 14.79 -6.90 -8.22
C LYS A 124 15.43 -7.58 -7.00
N ILE A 125 14.57 -8.03 -6.10
CA ILE A 125 14.93 -8.80 -4.91
C ILE A 125 13.99 -10.01 -4.92
N ASP A 126 14.56 -11.21 -4.88
CA ASP A 126 13.76 -12.45 -4.93
C ASP A 126 12.68 -12.43 -3.84
N ASP A 127 11.45 -12.84 -4.18
CA ASP A 127 10.30 -12.88 -3.26
C ASP A 127 9.87 -11.51 -2.66
N VAL A 128 10.26 -10.38 -3.28
CA VAL A 128 9.92 -9.03 -2.78
C VAL A 128 9.37 -8.13 -3.88
N VAL A 129 8.19 -7.55 -3.60
CA VAL A 129 7.61 -6.44 -4.37
C VAL A 129 7.68 -5.18 -3.52
N TYR A 130 8.17 -4.09 -4.08
CA TYR A 130 8.30 -2.84 -3.34
C TYR A 130 8.23 -1.63 -4.26
N ASN A 131 7.80 -0.50 -3.69
CA ASN A 131 7.87 0.81 -4.31
C ASN A 131 8.13 1.85 -3.22
N GLY A 132 8.94 2.86 -3.54
CA GLY A 132 9.18 4.00 -2.66
C GLY A 132 8.03 5.03 -2.69
N MET A 133 8.37 6.30 -2.46
CA MET A 133 7.40 7.39 -2.33
C MET A 133 6.69 7.78 -3.65
N ASP A 134 7.21 7.36 -4.82
CA ASP A 134 6.65 7.67 -6.14
C ASP A 134 7.19 6.66 -7.17
N TRP A 135 6.72 6.72 -8.42
CA TRP A 135 7.17 5.84 -9.50
C TRP A 135 8.65 6.08 -9.85
N LEU A 136 8.99 7.28 -10.32
CA LEU A 136 10.38 7.68 -10.59
C LEU A 136 11.00 8.40 -9.39
N CYS A 137 11.23 7.67 -8.29
CA CYS A 137 11.71 8.25 -7.04
C CYS A 137 12.99 7.59 -6.48
N PRO A 138 14.16 7.70 -7.15
CA PRO A 138 15.39 7.04 -6.71
C PRO A 138 15.78 7.35 -5.26
N GLY A 139 15.50 8.57 -4.78
CA GLY A 139 15.84 9.02 -3.42
C GLY A 139 15.08 8.30 -2.30
N TYR A 140 13.95 7.65 -2.59
CA TYR A 140 13.19 6.86 -1.62
C TYR A 140 13.21 5.36 -1.98
N THR A 141 13.07 5.04 -3.27
CA THR A 141 13.05 3.65 -3.74
C THR A 141 14.40 2.98 -3.57
N GLY A 142 15.51 3.70 -3.79
CA GLY A 142 16.87 3.17 -3.59
C GLY A 142 17.12 2.77 -2.12
N PRO A 143 16.97 3.69 -1.15
CA PRO A 143 17.11 3.36 0.27
C PRO A 143 16.17 2.24 0.74
N LEU A 144 14.94 2.18 0.21
CA LEU A 144 14.02 1.07 0.50
C LEU A 144 14.57 -0.26 0.00
N GLY A 145 15.03 -0.32 -1.27
CA GLY A 145 15.66 -1.50 -1.83
C GLY A 145 16.90 -1.95 -1.03
N GLU A 146 17.74 -1.01 -0.60
CA GLU A 146 18.91 -1.29 0.24
C GLU A 146 18.51 -1.90 1.59
N GLN A 147 17.48 -1.37 2.26
CA GLN A 147 16.99 -1.94 3.52
C GLN A 147 16.36 -3.32 3.31
N LEU A 148 15.55 -3.50 2.26
CA LEU A 148 14.93 -4.79 1.95
C LEU A 148 15.98 -5.86 1.62
N GLN A 149 17.03 -5.51 0.87
CA GLN A 149 18.17 -6.41 0.64
C GLN A 149 18.91 -6.75 1.92
N LYS A 150 19.18 -5.74 2.77
CA LYS A 150 19.88 -5.94 4.05
C LYS A 150 19.15 -6.91 4.98
N TYR A 151 17.81 -6.89 4.97
CA TYR A 151 16.98 -7.76 5.81
C TYR A 151 16.39 -8.95 5.05
N HIS A 152 16.76 -9.18 3.78
CA HIS A 152 16.21 -10.25 2.94
C HIS A 152 16.34 -11.62 3.61
N GLY A 153 15.28 -12.44 3.51
CA GLY A 153 15.16 -13.72 4.23
C GLY A 153 14.89 -13.59 5.74
N SER A 154 14.84 -12.36 6.29
CA SER A 154 14.55 -12.10 7.70
C SER A 154 13.55 -10.96 7.93
N ILE A 155 12.91 -10.46 6.86
CA ILE A 155 11.89 -9.40 6.94
C ILE A 155 10.75 -9.87 7.85
N SER A 156 10.38 -9.03 8.81
CA SER A 156 9.36 -9.27 9.84
C SER A 156 8.68 -7.95 10.20
N GLU A 157 7.56 -8.00 10.91
CA GLU A 157 6.91 -6.80 11.42
C GLU A 157 7.83 -5.99 12.33
N VAL A 158 8.67 -6.68 13.12
CA VAL A 158 9.59 -6.03 14.07
C VAL A 158 10.68 -5.25 13.35
N ASN A 159 11.41 -5.87 12.41
CA ASN A 159 12.48 -5.15 11.73
C ASN A 159 11.96 -4.13 10.71
N THR A 160 10.77 -4.34 10.15
CA THR A 160 10.10 -3.36 9.29
C THR A 160 9.82 -2.08 10.08
N ILE A 161 9.20 -2.21 11.25
CA ILE A 161 8.84 -1.06 12.11
C ILE A 161 10.08 -0.39 12.71
N GLN A 162 11.06 -1.17 13.17
CA GLN A 162 12.20 -0.61 13.93
C GLN A 162 13.35 -0.13 13.05
N ASN A 163 13.52 -0.69 11.84
CA ASN A 163 14.70 -0.43 11.02
C ASN A 163 14.36 0.05 9.61
N ILE A 164 13.44 -0.62 8.90
CA ILE A 164 13.17 -0.31 7.49
C ILE A 164 12.45 1.03 7.36
N LEU A 165 11.24 1.17 7.94
CA LEU A 165 10.43 2.39 7.80
C LEU A 165 11.14 3.65 8.32
N PRO A 166 11.80 3.65 9.49
CA PRO A 166 12.49 4.85 9.98
C PRO A 166 13.69 5.27 9.12
N THR A 167 14.30 4.33 8.39
CA THR A 167 15.43 4.63 7.50
C THR A 167 14.95 5.27 6.19
N VAL A 168 13.86 4.74 5.62
CA VAL A 168 13.30 5.23 4.35
C VAL A 168 12.46 6.49 4.54
N GLN A 169 11.98 6.74 5.78
CA GLN A 169 11.22 7.92 6.16
C GLN A 169 9.92 8.08 5.35
N THR A 170 9.20 6.98 5.14
CA THR A 170 7.88 6.96 4.50
C THR A 170 6.78 6.68 5.53
N GLY A 171 5.61 7.29 5.32
CA GLY A 171 4.49 7.20 6.28
C GLY A 171 4.48 8.32 7.31
N ASP A 172 4.47 9.58 6.85
CA ASP A 172 4.45 10.76 7.73
C ASP A 172 3.18 10.84 8.57
N LEU A 173 2.02 10.71 7.92
CA LEU A 173 0.70 10.96 8.50
C LEU A 173 0.16 9.71 9.22
N HIS A 174 0.20 8.56 8.57
CA HIS A 174 0.04 7.26 9.18
C HIS A 174 1.02 6.27 8.54
N ALA A 175 1.30 5.17 9.23
CA ALA A 175 2.07 4.07 8.71
C ALA A 175 1.39 2.77 9.12
N VAL A 176 1.35 1.80 8.21
CA VAL A 176 0.70 0.50 8.43
C VAL A 176 1.62 -0.62 7.96
N VAL A 177 1.74 -1.67 8.77
CA VAL A 177 2.45 -2.90 8.42
C VAL A 177 1.49 -4.06 8.66
N TYR A 178 1.36 -4.94 7.68
CA TYR A 178 0.52 -6.13 7.76
C TYR A 178 1.37 -7.39 7.82
N ASP A 179 0.97 -8.33 8.65
CA ASP A 179 1.33 -9.74 8.53
C ASP A 179 0.03 -10.48 8.21
N LEU A 180 -0.15 -10.86 6.95
CA LEU A 180 -1.41 -11.41 6.47
C LEU A 180 -1.61 -12.85 6.96
N THR A 181 -0.53 -13.63 7.02
CA THR A 181 -0.55 -15.03 7.46
C THR A 181 -0.92 -15.16 8.93
N GLU A 182 -0.37 -14.30 9.80
CA GLU A 182 -0.72 -14.24 11.23
C GLU A 182 -1.93 -13.33 11.52
N GLN A 183 -2.48 -12.69 10.48
CA GLN A 183 -3.60 -11.74 10.55
C GLN A 183 -3.38 -10.62 11.56
N LEU A 184 -2.23 -9.97 11.45
CA LEU A 184 -1.82 -8.84 12.28
C LEU A 184 -1.80 -7.56 11.46
N MET A 185 -2.23 -6.47 12.09
CA MET A 185 -2.07 -5.13 11.56
C MET A 185 -1.36 -4.27 12.61
N HIS A 186 -0.28 -3.61 12.21
CA HIS A 186 0.42 -2.64 13.02
C HIS A 186 0.15 -1.26 12.45
N VAL A 187 -0.35 -0.34 13.27
CA VAL A 187 -0.68 1.02 12.83
C VAL A 187 -0.03 2.07 13.73
N SER A 188 0.49 3.12 13.11
CA SER A 188 0.96 4.33 13.79
C SER A 188 0.37 5.57 13.12
N PHE A 189 0.27 6.65 13.88
CA PHE A 189 -0.25 7.94 13.42
C PHE A 189 0.71 9.05 13.83
N CYS A 190 0.78 10.09 13.01
CA CYS A 190 1.55 11.29 13.31
C CYS A 190 1.10 11.92 14.64
N ARG A 191 2.00 12.68 15.23
CA ARG A 191 1.71 13.44 16.44
C ARG A 191 0.64 14.49 16.15
N LYS A 192 -0.33 14.62 17.06
CA LYS A 192 -1.29 15.74 17.04
C LYS A 192 -0.56 17.08 17.20
N ALA A 193 -1.04 18.12 16.54
CA ALA A 193 -0.46 19.47 16.65
C ALA A 193 -0.45 20.02 18.10
N SER A 194 -1.35 19.53 18.96
CA SER A 194 -1.47 19.95 20.37
C SER A 194 -0.69 19.08 21.37
N ALA A 195 0.02 18.04 20.92
CA ALA A 195 0.83 17.20 21.80
C ALA A 195 2.23 17.82 22.04
N ASP A 196 3.00 17.23 22.96
CA ASP A 196 4.33 17.72 23.32
C ASP A 196 5.27 17.76 22.09
N PRO A 197 5.87 18.91 21.76
CA PRO A 197 6.73 19.05 20.59
C PRO A 197 8.01 18.21 20.64
N SER A 198 8.39 17.68 21.81
CA SER A 198 9.55 16.79 21.98
C SER A 198 9.29 15.34 21.61
N GLU A 199 8.02 14.92 21.50
CA GLU A 199 7.69 13.58 21.00
C GLU A 199 7.97 13.48 19.49
N PRO A 200 8.32 12.28 18.96
CA PRO A 200 8.48 12.08 17.53
C PRO A 200 7.26 12.52 16.74
N HIS A 201 7.47 13.17 15.59
CA HIS A 201 6.38 13.83 14.85
C HIS A 201 5.71 12.88 13.88
N TYR A 202 6.50 12.18 13.07
CA TYR A 202 6.01 11.36 11.96
C TYR A 202 5.57 9.98 12.43
N ALA A 203 4.61 9.36 11.73
CA ALA A 203 4.07 8.08 12.16
C ALA A 203 5.12 6.96 12.16
N TYR A 204 6.04 6.95 11.20
CA TYR A 204 7.14 5.97 11.14
C TYR A 204 8.12 6.04 12.32
N GLU A 205 8.19 7.16 13.04
CA GLU A 205 9.05 7.34 14.22
C GLU A 205 8.33 6.96 15.53
N ARG A 206 7.02 6.76 15.47
CA ARG A 206 6.17 6.62 16.64
C ARG A 206 5.86 5.15 16.92
N GLN A 207 5.39 4.90 18.15
CA GLN A 207 5.02 3.56 18.58
C GLN A 207 3.82 3.05 17.77
N PHE A 208 3.97 1.85 17.21
CA PHE A 208 2.88 1.15 16.51
C PHE A 208 1.96 0.44 17.51
N THR A 209 0.67 0.54 17.27
CA THR A 209 -0.36 -0.28 17.91
C THR A 209 -0.54 -1.56 17.10
N ARG A 210 -0.37 -2.72 17.74
CA ARG A 210 -0.63 -4.03 17.14
C ARG A 210 -2.08 -4.44 17.34
N LEU A 211 -2.75 -4.79 16.26
CA LEU A 211 -4.12 -5.26 16.19
C LEU A 211 -4.12 -6.71 15.72
N LYS A 212 -4.83 -7.57 16.46
CA LYS A 212 -5.07 -8.97 16.07
C LYS A 212 -6.35 -9.01 15.24
N MET A 213 -6.20 -8.99 13.92
CA MET A 213 -7.33 -8.78 13.00
C MET A 213 -8.32 -9.93 13.04
N LYS A 214 -7.83 -11.17 13.19
CA LYS A 214 -8.67 -12.35 13.41
C LYS A 214 -9.63 -12.19 14.58
N ASP A 215 -9.13 -11.69 15.72
CA ASP A 215 -9.93 -11.47 16.93
C ASP A 215 -10.94 -10.32 16.73
N ILE A 216 -10.54 -9.28 15.98
CA ILE A 216 -11.41 -8.13 15.67
C ILE A 216 -12.57 -8.55 14.78
N PHE A 217 -12.32 -9.30 13.70
CA PHE A 217 -13.38 -9.77 12.80
C PHE A 217 -14.29 -10.83 13.43
N ALA A 218 -13.80 -11.56 14.44
CA ALA A 218 -14.62 -12.50 15.20
C ALA A 218 -15.58 -11.83 16.20
N GLN A 219 -15.48 -10.51 16.41
CA GLN A 219 -16.40 -9.81 17.32
C GLN A 219 -17.83 -9.81 16.77
N GLN A 220 -18.80 -10.02 17.65
CA GLN A 220 -20.21 -9.91 17.27
C GLN A 220 -20.53 -8.46 16.87
N ALA A 221 -21.32 -8.31 15.81
CA ALA A 221 -21.86 -7.02 15.44
C ALA A 221 -22.63 -6.41 16.63
N PRO A 222 -22.51 -5.09 16.87
CA PRO A 222 -23.29 -4.43 17.90
C PRO A 222 -24.79 -4.72 17.70
N VAL A 223 -25.45 -5.19 18.75
CA VAL A 223 -26.92 -5.33 18.76
C VAL A 223 -27.48 -3.92 18.93
N VAL A 224 -28.07 -3.38 17.87
CA VAL A 224 -28.72 -2.06 17.85
C VAL A 224 -30.18 -2.18 18.29
#